data_AF-A0A0D0UWZ1-F1
#
_entry.id   AF-A0A0D0UWZ1-F1
#
_cell.length_a   1.000
_cell.length_b   1.000
_cell.length_c   1.000
_cell.angle_alpha   90.00
_cell.angle_beta   90.00
_cell.angle_gamma   90.00
#
_symmetry.space_group_name_H-M   'P 1'
#
loop_
_entity.id
_entity.type
_entity.pdbx_description
1 polymer ?
#
loop_
_entity_poly.entity_id
_entity_poly.type
_entity_poly.pdbx_seq_one_letter_code
_entity_poly.pdbx_strand_id
1 'polypeptide(L)' 'MAEYKEDIEKTGAGAQKIHKIRITLTSRNVKPLEKFCADLINRAKDRDLNVKGPVRLPTKVLKHTTRKSYSLW' A
#
# COMPACT_ATOMS: atom_id res chain seq x y z
N MET A 1 -38.31 -30.34 9.51
CA MET A 1 -38.04 -29.35 8.44
C MET A 1 -38.27 -27.89 8.90
N ALA A 2 -38.21 -27.59 10.21
CA ALA A 2 -38.41 -26.24 10.73
C ALA A 2 -37.19 -25.69 11.52
N GLU A 3 -36.13 -26.49 11.71
CA GLU A 3 -34.97 -26.10 12.55
C GLU A 3 -33.67 -25.85 11.78
N TYR A 4 -33.70 -25.83 10.43
CA TYR A 4 -32.54 -25.53 9.57
C TYR A 4 -32.64 -24.15 8.90
N LYS A 5 -33.44 -23.25 9.48
CA LYS A 5 -33.61 -21.87 8.97
C LYS A 5 -33.13 -20.80 9.94
N GLU A 6 -32.86 -21.12 11.21
CA GLU A 6 -32.42 -20.12 12.22
C GLU A 6 -30.89 -20.04 12.37
N ASP A 7 -30.16 -21.02 11.85
CA ASP A 7 -28.71 -21.15 11.90
C ASP A 7 -27.98 -20.39 10.77
N ILE A 8 -28.69 -20.01 9.70
CA ILE A 8 -28.16 -19.13 8.63
C ILE A 8 -28.16 -17.66 9.05
N GLU A 9 -29.07 -17.23 9.93
CA GLU A 9 -29.16 -15.81 10.34
C GLU A 9 -28.24 -15.45 11.51
N LYS A 10 -27.59 -16.45 12.14
CA LYS A 10 -26.78 -16.25 13.36
C LYS A 10 -25.28 -16.53 13.18
N THR A 11 -24.74 -16.36 11.98
CA THR A 11 -23.29 -16.20 11.77
C THR A 11 -23.00 -14.87 11.08
N GLY A 12 -23.03 -13.81 11.89
CA GLY A 12 -22.27 -12.59 11.61
C GLY A 12 -22.79 -11.75 10.45
N ALA A 13 -23.92 -11.07 10.67
CA ALA A 13 -24.14 -9.72 10.16
C ALA A 13 -23.08 -8.75 10.75
N GLY A 14 -21.80 -9.04 10.55
CA GLY A 14 -20.72 -8.09 10.75
C GLY A 14 -20.76 -7.18 9.54
N ALA A 15 -21.35 -6.00 9.71
CA ALA A 15 -21.28 -4.89 8.76
C ALA A 15 -19.94 -4.97 7.99
N GLN A 16 -20.00 -5.20 6.67
CA GLN A 16 -18.82 -5.43 5.85
C GLN A 16 -17.79 -4.34 6.18
N LYS A 17 -16.72 -4.70 6.89
CA LYS A 17 -15.73 -3.74 7.37
C LYS A 17 -15.11 -3.08 6.15
N ILE A 18 -15.39 -1.80 5.97
CA ILE A 18 -14.78 -1.01 4.89
C ILE A 18 -13.27 -0.91 5.19
N HIS A 19 -12.47 -1.72 4.51
CA HIS A 19 -11.02 -1.71 4.66
C HIS A 19 -10.40 -0.57 3.85
N LYS A 20 -9.91 0.47 4.54
CA LYS A 20 -9.15 1.57 3.94
C LYS A 20 -7.66 1.22 3.97
N ILE A 21 -7.13 0.75 2.86
CA ILE A 21 -5.71 0.36 2.73
C ILE A 21 -4.89 1.56 2.25
N ARG A 22 -3.74 1.81 2.90
CA ARG A 22 -2.73 2.76 2.43
C ARG A 22 -1.50 2.00 1.95
N ILE A 23 -1.20 2.11 0.66
CA ILE A 23 -0.01 1.49 0.06
C ILE A 23 1.07 2.57 -0.02
N THR A 24 2.23 2.31 0.57
CA THR A 24 3.40 3.20 0.49
C THR A 24 4.47 2.51 -0.35
N LEU A 25 4.89 3.15 -1.44
CA LEU A 25 5.90 2.63 -2.35
C LEU A 25 7.21 3.39 -2.14
N THR A 26 8.27 2.67 -1.83
CA THR A 26 9.61 3.25 -1.62
C THR A 26 10.60 2.60 -2.58
N SER A 27 11.24 3.42 -3.43
CA SER A 27 12.28 2.98 -4.34
C SER A 27 13.32 4.09 -4.52
N ARG A 28 14.55 3.72 -4.89
CA ARG A 28 15.61 4.67 -5.27
C ARG A 28 15.48 5.17 -6.70
N ASN A 29 14.85 4.38 -7.59
CA ASN A 29 14.74 4.69 -9.01
C ASN A 29 13.33 5.20 -9.35
N VAL A 30 13.25 6.43 -9.86
CA VAL A 30 11.99 7.13 -10.12
C VAL A 30 11.24 6.55 -11.32
N LYS A 31 11.94 6.21 -12.40
CA LYS A 31 11.30 5.70 -13.65
C LYS A 31 10.46 4.43 -13.44
N PRO A 32 10.97 3.36 -12.80
CA PRO A 32 10.15 2.17 -12.54
C PRO A 32 9.07 2.42 -11.48
N LEU A 33 9.31 3.34 -10.53
CA LEU A 33 8.32 3.69 -9.51
C LEU A 33 7.08 4.35 -10.14
N GLU A 34 7.27 5.25 -11.12
CA GLU A 34 6.17 5.91 -11.81
C GLU A 34 5.37 4.95 -12.69
N LYS A 35 6.05 4.04 -13.41
CA LYS A 35 5.38 2.98 -14.18
C LYS A 35 4.52 2.09 -13.28
N PHE A 36 5.09 1.63 -12.16
CA PHE A 36 4.36 0.79 -11.22
C PHE A 36 3.17 1.52 -10.57
N CYS A 37 3.33 2.79 -10.21
CA CYS A 37 2.21 3.60 -9.71
C CYS A 37 1.06 3.69 -10.72
N ALA A 38 1.36 3.89 -12.01
CA ALA A 38 0.35 3.93 -13.06
C ALA A 38 -0.36 2.59 -13.21
N ASP A 39 0.38 1.49 -13.26
CA ASP A 39 -0.18 0.14 -13.39
C ASP A 39 -1.08 -0.23 -12.20
N LEU A 40 -0.68 0.15 -10.98
CA LEU A 40 -1.46 -0.10 -9.78
C LEU A 40 -2.80 0.66 -9.79
N ILE A 41 -2.78 1.92 -10.23
CA ILE A 41 -4.00 2.74 -10.34
C ILE A 41 -4.94 2.17 -11.40
N ASN A 42 -4.41 1.73 -12.55
CA ASN A 42 -5.21 1.13 -13.61
C ASN A 42 -5.87 -0.17 -13.12
N ARG A 43 -5.09 -1.08 -12.52
CA ARG A 43 -5.62 -2.34 -11.97
C ARG A 43 -6.64 -2.14 -10.85
N ALA A 44 -6.49 -1.08 -10.05
CA ALA A 44 -7.45 -0.77 -9.00
C ALA A 44 -8.78 -0.23 -9.56
N LYS A 45 -8.72 0.53 -10.67
CA LYS A 45 -9.91 0.97 -11.40
C LYS A 45 -10.64 -0.19 -12.08
N ASP A 46 -9.91 -1.16 -12.62
CA ASP A 46 -10.50 -2.38 -13.21
C ASP A 46 -11.26 -3.25 -12.20
N ARG A 47 -11.02 -3.04 -10.90
CA ARG A 47 -11.68 -3.74 -9.80
C ARG A 47 -12.68 -2.85 -9.05
N ASP A 48 -13.02 -1.69 -9.61
CA ASP A 48 -13.97 -0.72 -9.05
C ASP A 48 -13.64 -0.26 -7.62
N LEU A 49 -12.35 -0.18 -7.28
CA LEU A 49 -11.90 0.31 -5.98
C LEU A 49 -11.77 1.84 -5.99
N ASN A 50 -12.21 2.49 -4.91
CA ASN A 50 -12.02 3.92 -4.73
C ASN A 50 -10.56 4.26 -4.42
N VAL A 51 -9.87 4.89 -5.37
CA VAL A 51 -8.44 5.25 -5.26
C VAL A 51 -8.27 6.72 -4.91
N LYS A 52 -7.47 7.01 -3.87
CA LYS A 52 -6.83 8.32 -3.73
C LYS A 52 -5.54 8.31 -4.52
N GLY A 53 -5.34 9.31 -5.39
CA GLY A 53 -4.19 9.39 -6.28
C GLY A 53 -2.83 9.34 -5.54
N PRO A 54 -1.72 9.14 -6.29
CA PRO A 54 -0.40 8.95 -5.70
C PRO A 54 0.05 10.24 -4.99
N VAL A 55 0.26 10.17 -3.68
CA VAL A 55 0.81 11.27 -2.90
C VAL A 55 2.33 11.20 -2.96
N ARG A 56 2.95 12.18 -3.62
CA ARG A 56 4.41 12.26 -3.73
C ARG A 56 4.99 12.85 -2.44
N LEU A 57 5.71 12.01 -1.69
CA LEU A 57 6.49 12.45 -0.53
C LEU A 57 7.83 13.07 -0.99
N PRO A 58 8.43 13.99 -0.21
CA PRO A 58 9.76 14.50 -0.49
C PRO A 58 10.80 13.38 -0.53
N THR A 59 11.68 13.41 -1.53
CA THR A 59 12.77 12.44 -1.65
C THR A 59 13.81 12.69 -0.56
N LYS A 60 14.26 11.61 0.11
CA LYS A 60 15.29 11.68 1.13
C LYS A 60 16.65 11.38 0.49
N VAL A 61 17.60 12.30 0.66
CA VAL A 61 19.00 12.09 0.28
C VAL A 61 19.76 11.61 1.51
N LEU A 62 20.20 10.36 1.49
CA LEU A 62 21.01 9.78 2.57
C LEU A 62 22.45 10.26 2.39
N LYS A 63 22.92 11.11 3.31
CA LYS A 63 24.32 11.57 3.35
C LYS A 63 25.07 10.81 4.43
N HIS A 64 26.07 10.01 4.03
CA HIS A 64 26.98 9.34 4.95
C HIS A 64 28.35 10.03 4.90
N THR A 65 28.77 10.62 6.02
CA THR A 65 30.09 11.28 6.13
C THR A 65 31.02 10.38 6.93
N THR A 66 31.95 9.72 6.25
CA THR A 66 33.01 8.92 6.87
C THR A 66 34.37 9.58 6.66
N ARG A 67 35.29 9.35 7.59
CA ARG A 67 36.69 9.72 7.42
C ARG A 67 37.31 8.79 6.37
N LYS A 68 37.86 9.35 5.30
CA LYS A 68 38.42 8.58 4.17
C LYS A 68 39.68 7.78 4.55
N SER A 69 40.46 8.26 5.51
CA SER A 69 41.72 7.64 5.94
C SER A 69 41.57 6.90 7.26
N TYR A 70 42.16 5.71 7.34
CA TYR A 70 42.63 5.12 8.59
C TYR A 70 43.96 5.83 8.91
N SER A 71 43.93 7.05 9.44
CA SER A 71 45.19 7.67 9.87
C SER A 71 45.46 7.13 11.26
N LEU A 72 46.33 6.12 11.29
CA LEU A 72 47.19 5.84 12.42
C LEU A 72 47.79 7.16 12.93
N TRP A 73 47.85 7.23 14.25
CA TRP A 73 48.64 8.20 15.01
C TRP A 73 50.10 8.19 14.56
#